data_AF-A0A9D1ZLI8-F1
#
_entry.id   AF-A0A9D1ZLI8-F1
#
_cell.length_a   1.000
_cell.length_b   1.000
_cell.length_c   1.000
_cell.angle_alpha   90.00
_cell.angle_beta   90.00
_cell.angle_gamma   90.00
#
_symmetry.space_group_name_H-M   'P 1'
#
loop_
_entity.id
_entity.type
_entity.pdbx_description
1 polymer ?
#
loop_
_entity_poly.entity_id
_entity_poly.type
_entity_poly.pdbx_seq_one_letter_code
_entity_poly.pdbx_strand_id
1 'polypeptide(L)'
;MKINKGEVNVQSFHYDVEAPSADVKTELNINIEHPEFKDENGEPLNEDEGKILQVVVPFEIHPQGAPFKVSGLIGQVVQPIGFHGEIQDLEAKDVQQLSRPVVEYIETLTYQVTSVALNRGFSLNFNKDIEIEPNQALKDLKNKESDK
;
A
#
# COMPACT_ATOMS: atom_id res chain seq x y z
N MET A 1 -3.63 -11.63 12.50
CA MET A 1 -3.74 -10.60 13.56
C MET A 1 -5.09 -9.90 13.48
N LYS A 2 -5.66 -9.41 14.60
CA LYS A 2 -6.83 -8.51 14.59
C LYS A 2 -6.32 -7.10 14.30
N ILE A 3 -6.97 -6.37 13.39
CA ILE A 3 -6.54 -5.03 12.95
C ILE A 3 -7.77 -4.12 12.97
N ASN A 4 -7.72 -3.02 13.73
CA ASN A 4 -8.68 -1.93 13.57
C ASN A 4 -8.24 -1.12 12.33
N LYS A 5 -9.17 -0.82 11.42
CA LYS A 5 -8.88 -0.19 10.14
C LYS A 5 -9.67 1.11 10.01
N GLY A 6 -8.97 2.20 9.68
CA GLY A 6 -9.61 3.43 9.22
C GLY A 6 -10.11 3.29 7.78
N GLU A 7 -10.70 4.36 7.26
CA GLU A 7 -11.08 4.42 5.85
C GLU A 7 -9.85 4.41 4.93
N VAL A 8 -10.01 3.83 3.74
CA VAL A 8 -8.99 3.94 2.69
C VAL A 8 -9.04 5.36 2.12
N ASN A 9 -7.90 6.03 2.11
CA ASN A 9 -7.75 7.37 1.57
C ASN A 9 -7.02 7.31 0.22
N VAL A 10 -7.71 7.76 -0.83
CA VAL A 10 -7.14 7.91 -2.18
C VAL A 10 -6.57 9.32 -2.29
N GLN A 11 -5.25 9.45 -2.21
CA GLN A 11 -4.56 10.74 -2.34
C GLN A 11 -4.42 11.13 -3.80
N SER A 12 -4.10 10.15 -4.66
CA SER A 12 -4.15 10.30 -6.11
C SER A 12 -4.45 8.97 -6.81
N PHE A 13 -5.20 9.04 -7.90
CA PHE A 13 -5.41 7.95 -8.84
C PHE A 13 -5.50 8.56 -10.24
N HIS A 14 -4.49 8.32 -11.06
CA HIS A 14 -4.40 8.80 -12.42
C HIS A 14 -4.60 7.63 -13.38
N TYR A 15 -5.40 7.89 -14.41
CA TYR A 15 -5.56 7.02 -15.56
C TYR A 15 -5.07 7.79 -16.77
N ASP A 16 -4.11 7.22 -17.49
CA ASP A 16 -3.55 7.81 -18.70
C ASP A 16 -3.66 6.80 -19.84
N VAL A 17 -3.98 7.31 -21.04
CA VAL A 17 -3.90 6.50 -22.26
C VAL A 17 -2.42 6.23 -22.56
N GLU A 18 -2.10 4.98 -22.85
CA GLU A 18 -0.74 4.55 -23.15
C GLU A 18 -0.74 3.57 -24.32
N ALA A 19 0.35 3.51 -25.08
CA ALA A 19 0.46 2.58 -26.19
C ALA A 19 0.53 1.13 -25.68
N PRO A 20 -0.26 0.19 -26.23
CA PRO A 20 -0.18 -1.23 -25.86
C PRO A 20 1.21 -1.88 -26.06
N SER A 21 2.05 -1.25 -26.89
CA SER A 21 3.43 -1.66 -27.16
C SER A 21 4.46 -1.02 -26.22
N ALA A 22 4.05 -0.10 -25.33
CA ALA A 22 4.95 0.48 -24.34
C ALA A 22 5.34 -0.56 -23.28
N ASP A 23 6.39 -0.25 -22.53
CA ASP A 23 6.99 -1.18 -21.59
C ASP A 23 6.01 -1.58 -20.47
N VAL A 24 5.95 -2.87 -20.19
CA VAL A 24 5.16 -3.41 -19.07
C VAL A 24 5.77 -2.90 -17.76
N LYS A 25 4.93 -2.35 -16.90
CA LYS A 25 5.36 -1.80 -15.62
C LYS A 25 4.43 -2.27 -14.50
N THR A 26 5.00 -2.70 -13.39
CA THR A 26 4.24 -3.09 -12.20
C THR A 26 5.05 -2.71 -10.98
N GLU A 27 4.94 -1.45 -10.59
CA GLU A 27 5.54 -0.92 -9.37
C GLU A 27 4.42 -0.72 -8.36
N LEU A 28 4.52 -1.43 -7.23
CA LEU A 28 3.60 -1.32 -6.09
C LEU A 28 4.46 -1.38 -4.84
N ASN A 29 4.79 -0.21 -4.30
CA ASN A 29 5.71 -0.11 -3.17
C ASN A 29 4.89 0.05 -1.88
N ILE A 30 5.03 -0.89 -0.96
CA ILE A 30 4.31 -0.84 0.32
C ILE A 30 5.18 -0.15 1.35
N ASN A 31 4.78 1.04 1.76
CA ASN A 31 5.42 1.77 2.85
C ASN A 31 4.53 1.69 4.09
N ILE A 32 5.15 1.43 5.24
CA ILE A 32 4.50 1.50 6.55
C ILE A 32 5.23 2.53 7.38
N GLU A 33 4.48 3.48 7.91
CA GLU A 33 4.96 4.61 8.69
C GLU A 33 4.25 4.64 10.04
N HIS A 34 4.86 5.27 11.03
CA HIS A 34 4.25 5.59 12.32
C HIS A 34 4.29 7.11 12.51
N PRO A 35 3.39 7.84 11.85
CA PRO A 35 3.31 9.29 12.05
C PRO A 35 2.70 9.60 13.42
N GLU A 36 3.07 10.75 13.98
CA GLU A 36 2.50 11.25 15.24
C GLU A 36 1.07 11.77 15.02
N PHE A 37 0.11 10.85 14.90
CA PHE A 37 -1.29 11.21 14.72
C PHE A 37 -1.86 11.86 15.98
N LYS A 38 -2.66 12.91 15.76
CA LYS A 38 -3.34 13.66 16.81
C LYS A 38 -4.84 13.70 16.54
N ASP A 39 -5.61 13.77 17.61
CA ASP A 39 -7.06 13.98 17.57
C ASP A 39 -7.41 15.44 17.22
N GLU A 40 -8.71 15.73 17.17
CA GLU A 40 -9.22 17.08 16.89
C GLU A 40 -8.78 18.15 17.90
N ASN A 41 -8.38 17.73 19.11
CA ASN A 41 -7.90 18.60 20.18
C ASN A 41 -6.38 18.78 20.15
N GLY A 42 -5.66 18.07 19.26
CA GLY A 42 -4.21 18.09 19.17
C GLY A 42 -3.51 17.11 20.12
N GLU A 43 -4.26 16.25 20.80
CA GLU A 43 -3.73 15.20 21.67
C GLU A 43 -3.36 13.96 20.86
N PRO A 44 -2.32 13.19 21.22
CA PRO A 44 -1.97 11.96 20.51
C PRO A 44 -3.14 10.98 20.47
N LEU A 45 -3.31 10.29 19.34
CA LEU A 45 -4.28 9.21 19.25
C LEU A 45 -3.95 8.09 20.25
N ASN A 46 -4.98 7.42 20.76
CA ASN A 46 -4.82 6.34 21.74
C ASN A 46 -4.19 5.10 21.08
N GLU A 47 -3.02 4.70 21.56
CA GLU A 47 -2.29 3.51 21.11
C GLU A 47 -2.29 2.36 22.14
N ASP A 48 -3.16 2.39 23.16
CA ASP A 48 -3.19 1.40 24.24
C ASP A 48 -3.52 -0.02 23.74
N GLU A 49 -4.31 -0.13 22.66
CA GLU A 49 -4.62 -1.41 22.03
C GLU A 49 -3.54 -1.88 21.04
N GLY A 50 -2.61 -0.99 20.67
CA GLY A 50 -1.56 -1.23 19.68
C GLY A 50 -1.13 0.06 18.98
N LYS A 51 0.08 0.05 18.42
CA LYS A 51 0.67 1.17 17.67
C LYS A 51 -0.19 1.52 16.45
N ILE A 52 -0.44 2.81 16.21
CA ILE A 52 -1.20 3.26 15.03
C ILE A 52 -0.21 3.44 13.89
N LEU A 53 -0.44 2.73 12.80
CA LEU A 53 0.43 2.74 11.62
C LEU A 53 -0.30 3.33 10.42
N GLN A 54 0.44 3.92 9.52
CA GLN A 54 -0.05 4.34 8.22
C GLN A 54 0.54 3.45 7.13
N VAL A 55 -0.31 2.75 6.40
CA VAL A 55 0.07 2.10 5.15
C VAL A 55 -0.05 3.12 4.03
N VAL A 56 0.98 3.24 3.21
CA VAL A 56 1.04 4.13 2.05
C VAL A 56 1.58 3.35 0.87
N VAL A 57 0.83 3.33 -0.24
CA VAL A 57 1.17 2.56 -1.44
C VAL A 57 1.23 3.49 -2.66
N PRO A 58 2.40 4.04 -2.99
CA PRO A 58 2.64 4.59 -4.32
C PRO A 58 2.69 3.45 -5.34
N PHE A 59 2.05 3.68 -6.49
CA PHE A 59 1.98 2.68 -7.55
C PHE A 59 2.09 3.30 -8.95
N GLU A 60 2.65 2.52 -9.87
CA GLU A 60 2.64 2.78 -11.31
C GLU A 60 2.52 1.44 -12.05
N ILE A 61 1.43 1.26 -12.79
CA ILE A 61 1.04 -0.02 -13.37
C ILE A 61 0.65 0.19 -14.83
N HIS A 62 1.37 -0.48 -15.72
CA HIS A 62 1.05 -0.64 -17.13
C HIS A 62 1.00 -2.14 -17.45
N PRO A 63 -0.19 -2.76 -17.50
CA PRO A 63 -0.31 -4.19 -17.81
C PRO A 63 0.06 -4.49 -19.26
N GLN A 64 0.51 -5.72 -19.52
CA GLN A 64 0.88 -6.14 -20.87
C GLN A 64 -0.26 -5.96 -21.89
N GLY A 65 0.02 -5.20 -22.96
CA GLY A 65 -0.94 -4.96 -24.04
C GLY A 65 -2.14 -4.08 -23.64
N ALA A 66 -2.10 -3.43 -22.47
CA ALA A 66 -3.14 -2.52 -22.05
C ALA A 66 -3.03 -1.18 -22.79
N PRO A 67 -4.14 -0.57 -23.24
CA PRO A 67 -4.13 0.75 -23.86
C PRO A 67 -4.12 1.88 -22.82
N PHE A 68 -3.57 1.62 -21.63
CA PHE A 68 -3.62 2.53 -20.50
C PHE A 68 -2.54 2.21 -19.48
N LYS A 69 -2.21 3.21 -18.67
CA LYS A 69 -1.48 3.04 -17.42
C LYS A 69 -2.28 3.68 -16.27
N VAL A 70 -2.08 3.17 -15.07
CA VAL A 70 -2.58 3.79 -13.85
C VAL A 70 -1.43 4.08 -12.90
N SER A 71 -1.50 5.22 -12.23
CA SER A 71 -0.51 5.60 -11.21
C SER A 71 -1.17 6.36 -10.08
N GLY A 72 -0.51 6.44 -8.93
CA GLY A 72 -1.04 7.22 -7.83
C GLY A 72 -0.49 6.82 -6.47
N LEU A 73 -1.25 7.20 -5.45
CA LEU A 73 -0.92 7.03 -4.05
C LEU A 73 -2.19 6.79 -3.25
N ILE A 74 -2.29 5.62 -2.63
CA ILE A 74 -3.42 5.26 -1.75
C ILE A 74 -2.86 4.84 -0.40
N GLY A 75 -3.53 5.24 0.67
CA GLY A 75 -3.12 4.87 2.02
C GLY A 75 -4.29 4.52 2.93
N GLN A 76 -3.95 3.98 4.09
CA GLN A 76 -4.91 3.62 5.13
C GLN A 76 -4.22 3.65 6.49
N VAL A 77 -4.91 4.22 7.48
CA VAL A 77 -4.49 4.12 8.89
C VAL A 77 -4.99 2.79 9.46
N VAL A 78 -4.10 2.08 10.14
CA VAL A 78 -4.36 0.74 10.70
C VAL A 78 -3.78 0.64 12.11
N GLN A 79 -4.45 -0.10 12.98
CA GLN A 79 -3.99 -0.37 14.34
C GLN A 79 -3.97 -1.90 14.57
N PRO A 80 -2.81 -2.55 14.38
CA PRO A 80 -2.63 -3.97 14.73
C PRO A 80 -2.75 -4.19 16.24
N ILE A 81 -3.78 -4.92 16.67
CA ILE A 81 -4.08 -5.10 18.08
C ILE A 81 -3.02 -5.98 18.76
N GLY A 82 -2.46 -5.47 19.85
CA GLY A 82 -1.39 -6.10 20.63
C GLY A 82 0.02 -5.84 20.11
N PHE A 83 0.18 -5.18 18.95
CA PHE A 83 1.49 -4.85 18.42
C PHE A 83 1.97 -3.49 18.95
N HIS A 84 3.10 -3.51 19.67
CA HIS A 84 3.72 -2.32 20.27
C HIS A 84 5.21 -2.20 19.91
N GLY A 85 5.68 -3.03 18.97
CA GLY A 85 7.08 -3.04 18.53
C GLY A 85 7.43 -1.88 17.59
N GLU A 86 8.63 -1.94 17.04
CA GLU A 86 9.04 -1.05 15.97
C GLU A 86 8.60 -1.58 14.61
N ILE A 87 8.42 -0.70 13.62
CA ILE A 87 7.94 -1.08 12.29
C ILE A 87 8.82 -2.18 11.67
N GLN A 88 10.11 -2.19 11.97
CA GLN A 88 11.08 -3.19 11.52
C GLN A 88 10.86 -4.60 12.09
N ASP A 89 10.08 -4.71 13.16
CA ASP A 89 9.69 -5.97 13.80
C ASP A 89 8.46 -6.61 13.12
N LEU A 90 7.84 -5.91 12.15
CA LEU A 90 6.75 -6.49 11.36
C LEU A 90 7.30 -7.59 10.44
N GLU A 91 6.72 -8.78 10.56
CA GLU A 91 7.01 -9.88 9.65
C GLU A 91 6.37 -9.61 8.28
N ALA A 92 6.92 -10.22 7.22
CA ALA A 92 6.40 -10.06 5.86
C ALA A 92 4.89 -10.39 5.75
N LYS A 93 4.43 -11.38 6.52
CA LYS A 93 3.01 -11.75 6.60
C LYS A 93 2.15 -10.64 7.22
N ASP A 94 2.67 -9.92 8.21
CA ASP A 94 1.94 -8.82 8.85
C ASP A 94 1.87 -7.62 7.90
N VAL A 95 2.99 -7.28 7.23
CA VAL A 95 3.02 -6.25 6.17
C VAL A 95 2.01 -6.56 5.07
N GLN A 96 1.94 -7.82 4.61
CA GLN A 96 0.95 -8.27 3.63
C GLN A 96 -0.48 -8.11 4.15
N GLN A 97 -0.74 -8.50 5.41
CA GLN A 97 -2.08 -8.43 5.99
C GLN A 97 -2.55 -6.98 6.18
N LEU A 98 -1.64 -6.09 6.61
CA LEU A 98 -1.90 -4.66 6.83
C LEU A 98 -2.17 -3.92 5.51
N SER A 99 -1.40 -4.24 4.47
CA SER A 99 -1.49 -3.55 3.16
C SER A 99 -2.59 -4.06 2.24
N ARG A 100 -3.10 -5.28 2.47
CA ARG A 100 -4.10 -5.91 1.59
C ARG A 100 -5.27 -5.02 1.20
N PRO A 101 -5.95 -4.30 2.12
CA PRO A 101 -7.11 -3.49 1.74
C PRO A 101 -6.76 -2.37 0.77
N VAL A 102 -5.57 -1.77 0.90
CA VAL A 102 -5.10 -0.71 -0.02
C VAL A 102 -4.85 -1.31 -1.41
N VAL A 103 -4.21 -2.47 -1.48
CA VAL A 103 -3.96 -3.18 -2.74
C VAL A 103 -5.27 -3.56 -3.43
N GLU A 104 -6.22 -4.15 -2.70
CA GLU A 104 -7.55 -4.50 -3.23
C GLU A 104 -8.32 -3.26 -3.72
N TYR A 105 -8.09 -2.10 -3.10
CA TYR A 105 -8.67 -0.83 -3.54
C TYR A 105 -8.09 -0.37 -4.89
N ILE A 106 -6.77 -0.53 -5.10
CA ILE A 106 -6.12 -0.25 -6.39
C ILE A 106 -6.67 -1.19 -7.48
N GLU A 107 -6.81 -2.49 -7.19
CA GLU A 107 -7.42 -3.48 -8.10
C GLU A 107 -8.86 -3.08 -8.47
N THR A 108 -9.65 -2.69 -7.47
CA THR A 108 -11.05 -2.28 -7.63
C THR A 108 -11.18 -1.01 -8.46
N LEU A 109 -10.42 0.04 -8.15
CA LEU A 109 -10.46 1.30 -8.91
C LEU A 109 -10.03 1.06 -10.36
N THR A 110 -8.97 0.29 -10.58
CA THR A 110 -8.51 -0.04 -11.94
C THR A 110 -9.60 -0.76 -12.73
N TYR A 111 -10.22 -1.78 -12.14
CA TYR A 111 -11.32 -2.51 -12.79
C TYR A 111 -12.50 -1.60 -13.11
N GLN A 112 -12.93 -0.75 -12.18
CA GLN A 112 -14.08 0.13 -12.37
C GLN A 112 -13.82 1.23 -13.40
N VAL A 113 -12.67 1.92 -13.30
CA VAL A 113 -12.30 2.99 -14.23
C VAL A 113 -12.16 2.45 -15.65
N THR A 114 -11.48 1.32 -15.83
CA THR A 114 -11.33 0.69 -17.15
C THR A 114 -12.67 0.16 -17.69
N SER A 115 -13.55 -0.35 -16.83
CA SER A 115 -14.90 -0.77 -17.24
C SER A 115 -15.69 0.36 -17.89
N VAL A 116 -15.54 1.59 -17.37
CA VAL A 116 -16.19 2.77 -17.93
C VAL A 116 -15.41 3.32 -19.13
N ALA A 117 -14.09 3.47 -19.02
CA ALA A 117 -13.27 4.12 -20.04
C ALA A 117 -13.08 3.26 -21.31
N LEU A 118 -13.06 1.94 -21.17
CA LEU A 118 -12.76 0.98 -22.24
C LEU A 118 -13.93 0.04 -22.56
N ASN A 119 -15.08 0.20 -21.89
CA ASN A 119 -16.21 -0.75 -21.94
C ASN A 119 -15.83 -2.20 -21.56
N ARG A 120 -14.73 -2.39 -20.82
CA ARG A 120 -14.28 -3.67 -20.25
C ARG A 120 -13.40 -3.44 -19.03
N GLY A 121 -13.65 -4.18 -17.96
CA GLY A 121 -12.84 -4.11 -16.75
C GLY A 121 -11.51 -4.84 -16.92
N PHE A 122 -10.42 -4.20 -16.51
CA PHE A 122 -9.10 -4.82 -16.42
C PHE A 122 -8.85 -5.24 -14.98
N SER A 123 -8.80 -6.56 -14.75
CA SER A 123 -8.50 -7.10 -13.42
C SER A 123 -7.00 -7.19 -13.22
N LEU A 124 -6.51 -6.45 -12.23
CA LEU A 124 -5.18 -6.67 -11.65
C LEU A 124 -5.31 -7.77 -10.60
N ASN A 125 -4.32 -8.68 -10.54
CA ASN A 125 -4.31 -9.77 -9.57
C ASN A 125 -2.95 -9.82 -8.87
N PHE A 126 -2.84 -9.10 -7.77
CA PHE A 126 -1.60 -9.01 -7.00
C PHE A 126 -1.42 -10.18 -6.01
N ASN A 127 -2.28 -11.19 -6.08
CA ASN A 127 -2.22 -12.37 -5.21
C ASN A 127 -1.09 -13.36 -5.53
N LYS A 128 -0.41 -13.23 -6.68
CA LYS A 128 0.61 -14.18 -7.13
C LYS A 128 2.03 -13.63 -7.17
N ASP A 129 2.21 -12.31 -7.33
CA ASP A 129 3.52 -11.76 -7.72
C ASP A 129 3.91 -10.46 -7.00
N ILE A 130 3.29 -10.09 -5.85
CA ILE A 130 3.86 -8.99 -5.05
C ILE A 130 5.08 -9.54 -4.30
N GLU A 131 6.27 -9.23 -4.79
CA GLU A 131 7.48 -9.26 -3.98
C GLU A 131 7.40 -8.08 -3.01
N ILE A 132 6.98 -8.37 -1.77
CA ILE A 132 6.92 -7.37 -0.70
C ILE A 132 8.33 -7.16 -0.19
N GLU A 133 9.05 -6.23 -0.80
CA GLU A 133 10.33 -5.75 -0.29
C GLU A 133 10.06 -4.76 0.85
N PRO A 134 10.51 -5.02 2.09
CA PRO A 134 10.55 -3.98 3.12
C PRO A 134 11.38 -2.81 2.59
N ASN A 135 10.94 -1.57 2.86
CA ASN A 135 11.64 -0.34 2.47
C ASN A 135 13.17 -0.48 2.63
N GLN A 136 13.95 0.03 1.67
CA GLN A 136 15.40 0.16 1.77
C GLN A 136 15.86 0.77 3.10
N ALA A 137 15.10 1.72 3.67
CA ALA A 137 15.38 2.28 4.99
C ALA A 137 15.33 1.22 6.13
N LEU A 138 14.41 0.24 6.04
CA LEU A 138 14.33 -0.88 6.99
C LEU A 138 15.45 -1.90 6.75
N LYS A 139 15.84 -2.12 5.49
CA LYS A 139 17.00 -2.97 5.13
C LYS A 139 18.30 -2.35 5.64
N ASP A 140 18.47 -1.04 5.51
CA ASP A 140 19.66 -0.30 5.95
C ASP A 140 19.79 -0.26 7.49
N LEU A 141 18.66 -0.23 8.21
CA LEU A 141 18.64 -0.34 9.67
C LEU A 141 19.02 -1.74 10.15
N LYS A 142 18.43 -2.80 9.56
CA LYS A 142 18.78 -4.19 9.89
C LYS A 142 20.25 -4.53 9.59
N ASN A 143 20.79 -4.03 8.49
CA ASN A 143 22.20 -4.25 8.13
C ASN A 143 23.16 -3.57 9.11
N LYS A 144 22.83 -2.39 9.65
CA LYS A 144 23.66 -1.72 10.66
C LYS A 144 23.68 -2.41 12.02
N GLU A 145 22.63 -3.15 12.37
CA GLU A 145 22.57 -3.92 13.63
C GLU A 145 23.27 -5.28 13.52
N SER A 146 23.39 -5.82 12.30
CA SER A 146 24.03 -7.12 12.04
C SER A 146 25.57 -7.05 11.99
N ASP A 147 26.13 -5.84 11.86
CA ASP A 147 27.57 -5.56 11.82
C ASP A 147 28.16 -5.16 13.19
N LYS A 148 27.41 -5.33 14.29
CA LYS A 148 27.86 -5.13 15.68
C LYS A 148 27.91 -6.43 16.46
#